data_AF-A0A2U8X4U7-F1
#
_entry.id   AF-A0A2U8X4U7-F1
#
_cell.length_a   1.000
_cell.length_b   1.000
_cell.length_c   1.000
_cell.angle_alpha   90.00
_cell.angle_beta   90.00
_cell.angle_gamma   90.00
#
_symmetry.space_group_name_H-M   'P 1'
#
loop_
_entity.id
_entity.type
_entity.pdbx_description
1 polymer ?
#
loop_
_entity_poly.entity_id
_entity_poly.type
_entity_poly.pdbx_seq_one_letter_code
_entity_poly.pdbx_strand_id
1 'polypeptide(L)'
;MKRLTTLGLIAGLCTVIGLFVSSGPEAVAAALWASGWGAVLVVVARFVAVAWAGLGWWVVFPRGERPLLRACVSVRFVREGINTLLPVAQVGGDLIGARLLTRERVSGALSGASTLVDLMVQALTQFLFTLAGLGILVALGGDGPIVHYVGLGLVVAAPALVAFYLVQRRFGQSLLQAAINRFAGGREWRIFGAVDVMFERLRGLYAARGRILTAIGTHLFGWIIGTFEVWIALRFMGYEVGFLEAIVIESLAQAVRGAAFAVPGALGAQEGGLIALCAVFGIPAEAALALSLIKRLADLAVGLPSLMLWHAMENEADPGRPAAGIGAALRAWMRPRDTQLRQAPMPAYGYAAAPADGKGE
;
A
#
# COMPACT_ATOMS: atom_id res chain seq x y z
N MET A 1 1.08 -11.36 -16.51
CA MET A 1 0.38 -10.21 -15.92
C MET A 1 -1.12 -10.39 -16.01
N LYS A 2 -1.72 -10.57 -17.20
CA LYS A 2 -3.16 -10.87 -17.34
C LYS A 2 -3.64 -11.99 -16.39
N ARG A 3 -2.96 -13.14 -16.35
CA ARG A 3 -3.27 -14.21 -15.38
C ARG A 3 -3.19 -13.77 -13.91
N LEU A 4 -2.21 -12.95 -13.54
CA LEU A 4 -2.03 -12.46 -12.17
C LEU A 4 -3.13 -11.46 -11.77
N THR A 5 -3.50 -10.54 -12.66
CA THR A 5 -4.60 -9.60 -12.42
C THR A 5 -5.95 -10.31 -12.35
N THR A 6 -6.16 -11.33 -13.19
CA THR A 6 -7.38 -12.15 -13.16
C THR A 6 -7.45 -12.97 -11.88
N LEU A 7 -6.35 -13.60 -11.47
CA LEU A 7 -6.27 -14.28 -10.17
C LEU A 7 -6.50 -13.31 -9.00
N GLY A 8 -5.96 -12.08 -9.08
CA GLY A 8 -6.23 -11.02 -8.13
C GLY A 8 -7.72 -10.67 -8.06
N LEU A 9 -8.37 -10.43 -9.19
CA LEU A 9 -9.82 -10.16 -9.24
C LEU A 9 -10.64 -11.32 -8.65
N ILE A 10 -10.29 -12.57 -8.98
CA ILE A 10 -10.95 -13.76 -8.44
C ILE A 10 -10.74 -13.82 -6.92
N ALA A 11 -9.51 -13.67 -6.43
CA ALA A 11 -9.22 -13.69 -5.00
C ALA A 11 -9.93 -12.56 -4.24
N GLY A 12 -9.98 -11.36 -4.83
CA GLY A 12 -10.74 -10.24 -4.28
C GLY A 12 -12.24 -10.56 -4.20
N LEU A 13 -12.82 -11.11 -5.27
CA LEU A 13 -14.23 -11.51 -5.31
C LEU A 13 -14.52 -12.63 -4.29
N CYS A 14 -13.66 -13.65 -4.20
CA CYS A 14 -13.77 -14.70 -3.18
C CYS A 14 -13.70 -14.11 -1.77
N THR A 15 -12.84 -13.11 -1.54
CA THR A 15 -12.74 -12.42 -0.24
C THR A 15 -14.03 -11.67 0.06
N VAL A 16 -14.61 -10.94 -0.91
CA VAL A 16 -15.90 -10.26 -0.74
C VAL A 16 -17.01 -11.24 -0.37
N ILE A 17 -17.14 -12.33 -1.13
CA ILE A 17 -18.17 -13.35 -0.91
C ILE A 17 -17.96 -14.01 0.47
N GLY A 18 -16.72 -14.38 0.80
CA GLY A 18 -16.38 -15.00 2.08
C GLY A 18 -16.70 -14.09 3.27
N LEU A 19 -16.37 -12.80 3.16
CA LEU A 19 -16.69 -11.80 4.18
C LEU A 19 -18.19 -11.59 4.33
N PHE A 20 -18.93 -11.50 3.23
CA PHE A 20 -20.38 -11.33 3.24
C PHE A 20 -21.10 -12.52 3.88
N VAL A 21 -20.69 -13.75 3.52
CA VAL A 21 -21.27 -14.99 4.07
C VAL A 21 -20.92 -15.14 5.54
N SER A 22 -19.66 -14.93 5.93
CA SER A 22 -19.23 -15.06 7.33
C SER A 22 -19.80 -13.99 8.25
N SER A 23 -20.08 -12.79 7.74
CA SER A 23 -20.69 -11.70 8.51
C SER A 23 -22.19 -11.88 8.74
N GLY A 24 -22.84 -12.79 8.01
CA GLY A 24 -24.30 -12.95 8.02
C GLY A 24 -25.00 -11.89 7.16
N PRO A 25 -25.64 -12.27 6.04
CA PRO A 25 -26.34 -11.32 5.15
C PRO A 25 -27.38 -10.46 5.88
N GLU A 26 -28.06 -11.03 6.87
CA GLU A 26 -29.04 -10.33 7.70
C GLU A 26 -28.40 -9.22 8.56
N ALA A 27 -27.24 -9.48 9.16
CA ALA A 27 -26.52 -8.47 9.95
C ALA A 27 -26.01 -7.33 9.08
N VAL A 28 -25.55 -7.62 7.86
CA VAL A 28 -25.15 -6.59 6.87
C VAL A 28 -26.36 -5.76 6.47
N ALA A 29 -27.50 -6.39 6.18
CA ALA A 29 -28.74 -5.68 5.86
C ALA A 29 -29.22 -4.81 7.03
N ALA A 30 -29.17 -5.32 8.26
CA ALA A 30 -29.55 -4.57 9.45
C ALA A 30 -28.63 -3.36 9.68
N ALA A 31 -27.32 -3.51 9.50
CA ALA A 31 -26.36 -2.41 9.59
C ALA A 31 -26.61 -1.32 8.53
N LEU A 32 -26.91 -1.74 7.30
CA LEU A 32 -27.30 -0.83 6.23
C LEU A 32 -28.60 -0.09 6.54
N TRP A 33 -29.61 -0.78 7.08
CA TRP A 33 -30.86 -0.15 7.48
C TRP A 33 -30.70 0.81 8.66
N ALA A 34 -29.86 0.45 9.64
CA ALA A 34 -29.59 1.29 10.80
C ALA A 34 -28.85 2.58 10.42
N SER A 35 -27.95 2.55 9.44
CA SER A 35 -27.19 3.73 9.01
C SER A 35 -27.87 4.51 7.87
N GLY A 36 -28.75 3.87 7.09
CA GLY A 36 -29.42 4.49 5.95
C GLY A 36 -28.44 5.15 4.97
N TRP A 37 -28.66 6.44 4.68
CA TRP A 37 -27.78 7.24 3.81
C TRP A 37 -26.36 7.44 4.39
N GLY A 38 -26.17 7.22 5.69
CA GLY A 38 -24.86 7.27 6.34
C GLY A 38 -23.86 6.33 5.69
N ALA A 39 -24.27 5.13 5.27
CA ALA A 39 -23.40 4.18 4.59
C ALA A 39 -22.83 4.73 3.27
N VAL A 40 -23.64 5.45 2.48
CA VAL A 40 -23.18 6.09 1.23
C VAL A 40 -22.18 7.20 1.53
N LEU A 41 -22.45 8.02 2.55
CA LEU A 41 -21.54 9.08 2.97
C LEU A 41 -20.20 8.52 3.50
N VAL A 42 -20.22 7.37 4.17
CA VAL A 42 -19.00 6.66 4.59
C VAL A 42 -18.19 6.17 3.38
N VAL A 43 -18.85 5.63 2.35
CA VAL A 43 -18.17 5.26 1.08
C VAL A 43 -17.52 6.48 0.43
N VAL A 44 -18.22 7.63 0.39
CA VAL A 44 -17.67 8.89 -0.13
C VAL A 44 -16.48 9.35 0.71
N ALA A 45 -16.58 9.33 2.04
CA ALA A 45 -15.49 9.68 2.94
C ALA A 45 -14.26 8.80 2.70
N ARG A 46 -14.44 7.48 2.56
CA ARG A 46 -13.36 6.54 2.23
C ARG A 46 -12.73 6.85 0.88
N PHE A 47 -13.53 7.12 -0.15
CA PHE A 47 -13.03 7.50 -1.46
C PHE A 47 -12.17 8.77 -1.38
N VAL A 48 -12.65 9.80 -0.67
CA VAL A 48 -11.91 11.05 -0.46
C VAL A 48 -10.62 10.79 0.32
N ALA A 49 -10.64 9.97 1.37
CA ALA A 49 -9.45 9.62 2.15
C ALA A 49 -8.38 8.94 1.29
N VAL A 50 -8.76 7.98 0.44
CA VAL A 50 -7.83 7.29 -0.47
C VAL A 50 -7.27 8.22 -1.53
N ALA A 51 -8.12 9.08 -2.11
CA ALA A 51 -7.68 10.10 -3.06
C ALA A 51 -6.69 11.10 -2.41
N TRP A 52 -6.96 11.49 -1.16
CA TRP A 52 -6.11 12.37 -0.39
C TRP A 52 -4.76 11.74 -0.04
N ALA A 53 -4.73 10.46 0.32
CA ALA A 53 -3.50 9.71 0.49
C ALA A 53 -2.68 9.69 -0.82
N GLY A 54 -3.35 9.65 -1.97
CA GLY A 54 -2.71 9.77 -3.30
C GLY A 54 -2.08 11.15 -3.52
N LEU A 55 -2.73 12.22 -3.05
CA LEU A 55 -2.14 13.56 -3.03
C LEU A 55 -0.92 13.64 -2.09
N GLY A 56 -1.00 13.03 -0.91
CA GLY A 56 0.12 12.91 0.02
C GLY A 56 1.34 12.25 -0.60
N TRP A 57 1.15 11.16 -1.34
CA TRP A 57 2.21 10.52 -2.11
C TRP A 57 2.73 11.40 -3.25
N TRP A 58 1.84 12.08 -3.98
CA TRP A 58 2.21 12.99 -5.07
C TRP A 58 3.13 14.13 -4.61
N VAL A 59 2.94 14.63 -3.38
CA VAL A 59 3.79 15.67 -2.75
C VAL A 59 5.24 15.20 -2.57
N VAL A 60 5.47 13.90 -2.35
CA VAL A 60 6.82 13.33 -2.15
C VAL A 60 7.72 13.56 -3.36
N PHE A 61 7.16 13.51 -4.57
CA PHE A 61 7.91 13.61 -5.81
C PHE A 61 8.56 15.00 -6.01
N PRO A 62 9.79 15.06 -6.55
CA PRO A 62 10.42 16.32 -6.99
C PRO A 62 9.58 16.98 -8.10
N ARG A 63 9.45 18.31 -8.07
CA ARG A 63 8.57 19.06 -9.00
C ARG A 63 8.82 18.75 -10.49
N GLY A 64 10.08 18.59 -10.90
CA GLY A 64 10.45 18.32 -12.31
C GLY A 64 10.25 16.87 -12.78
N GLU A 65 10.08 15.91 -11.85
CA GLU A 65 9.92 14.48 -12.16
C GLU A 65 8.57 13.94 -11.64
N ARG A 66 7.64 14.84 -11.34
CA ARG A 66 6.38 14.52 -10.68
C ARG A 66 5.39 13.97 -11.69
N PRO A 67 4.76 12.81 -11.43
CA PRO A 67 3.69 12.30 -12.30
C PRO A 67 2.48 13.22 -12.25
N LEU A 68 1.56 13.03 -13.20
CA LEU A 68 0.25 13.68 -13.14
C LEU A 68 -0.46 13.27 -11.84
N LEU A 69 -1.15 14.22 -11.20
CA LEU A 69 -1.87 13.94 -9.94
C LEU A 69 -2.86 12.79 -10.10
N ARG A 70 -3.61 12.77 -11.22
CA ARG A 70 -4.54 11.66 -11.53
C ARG A 70 -3.84 10.30 -11.57
N ALA A 71 -2.64 10.22 -12.14
CA ALA A 71 -1.90 8.96 -12.23
C ALA A 71 -1.49 8.48 -10.83
N CYS A 72 -1.00 9.39 -9.99
CA CYS A 72 -0.63 9.07 -8.61
C CYS A 72 -1.84 8.63 -7.76
N VAL A 73 -2.97 9.33 -7.90
CA VAL A 73 -4.23 8.99 -7.23
C VAL A 73 -4.80 7.65 -7.72
N SER A 74 -4.88 7.43 -9.04
CA SER A 74 -5.33 6.15 -9.62
C SER A 74 -4.47 4.98 -9.14
N VAL A 75 -3.15 5.15 -9.13
CA VAL A 75 -2.25 4.11 -8.59
C VAL A 75 -2.42 3.93 -7.08
N ARG A 76 -2.74 4.99 -6.31
CA ARG A 76 -3.05 4.87 -4.87
C ARG A 76 -4.33 4.08 -4.62
N PHE A 77 -5.37 4.26 -5.43
CA PHE A 77 -6.57 3.42 -5.40
C PHE A 77 -6.22 1.96 -5.68
N VAL A 78 -5.43 1.69 -6.72
CA VAL A 78 -4.96 0.33 -7.01
C VAL A 78 -4.19 -0.29 -5.84
N ARG A 79 -3.26 0.47 -5.21
CA ARG A 79 -2.54 0.05 -4.00
C ARG A 79 -3.52 -0.32 -2.88
N GLU A 80 -4.51 0.52 -2.64
CA GLU A 80 -5.54 0.30 -1.63
C GLU A 80 -6.36 -0.97 -1.91
N GLY A 81 -6.91 -1.10 -3.11
CA GLY A 81 -7.73 -2.27 -3.47
C GLY A 81 -6.96 -3.58 -3.35
N ILE A 82 -5.68 -3.60 -3.74
CA ILE A 82 -4.82 -4.77 -3.59
C ILE A 82 -4.55 -5.07 -2.10
N ASN A 83 -4.15 -4.06 -1.32
CA ASN A 83 -3.76 -4.27 0.07
C ASN A 83 -4.96 -4.60 0.98
N THR A 84 -6.16 -4.18 0.59
CA THR A 84 -7.40 -4.41 1.33
C THR A 84 -8.08 -5.73 0.95
N LEU A 85 -8.09 -6.09 -0.35
CA LEU A 85 -8.86 -7.24 -0.83
C LEU A 85 -8.03 -8.48 -1.12
N LEU A 86 -6.71 -8.38 -1.27
CA LEU A 86 -5.85 -9.52 -1.60
C LEU A 86 -4.98 -9.92 -0.41
N PRO A 87 -4.73 -11.23 -0.21
CA PRO A 87 -3.89 -11.73 0.89
C PRO A 87 -2.40 -11.53 0.59
N VAL A 88 -1.96 -10.27 0.49
CA VAL A 88 -0.59 -9.88 0.12
C VAL A 88 0.13 -9.10 1.22
N ALA A 89 -0.28 -9.33 2.48
CA ALA A 89 0.32 -8.77 3.69
C ALA A 89 0.52 -7.24 3.63
N GLN A 90 -0.38 -6.52 2.96
CA GLN A 90 -0.33 -5.06 2.72
C GLN A 90 0.92 -4.54 1.97
N VAL A 91 1.80 -5.41 1.48
CA VAL A 91 3.02 -4.99 0.75
C VAL A 91 2.85 -5.15 -0.77
N GLY A 92 2.03 -6.11 -1.21
CA GLY A 92 1.87 -6.42 -2.63
C GLY A 92 1.36 -5.23 -3.46
N GLY A 93 0.43 -4.45 -2.90
CA GLY A 93 -0.13 -3.27 -3.56
C GLY A 93 0.94 -2.21 -3.83
N ASP A 94 1.84 -1.97 -2.89
CA ASP A 94 2.91 -0.99 -3.02
C ASP A 94 3.92 -1.35 -4.09
N LEU A 95 4.29 -2.64 -4.19
CA LEU A 95 5.17 -3.14 -5.24
C LEU A 95 4.52 -3.01 -6.63
N ILE A 96 3.24 -3.35 -6.73
CA ILE A 96 2.47 -3.20 -7.97
C ILE A 96 2.31 -1.72 -8.31
N GLY A 97 2.07 -0.86 -7.33
CA GLY A 97 1.94 0.58 -7.51
C GLY A 97 3.21 1.24 -8.02
N ALA A 98 4.37 0.91 -7.42
CA ALA A 98 5.67 1.36 -7.91
C ALA A 98 5.90 0.95 -9.36
N ARG A 99 5.53 -0.28 -9.73
CA ARG A 99 5.57 -0.77 -11.11
C ARG A 99 4.62 0.00 -12.03
N LEU A 100 3.37 0.23 -11.64
CA LEU A 100 2.40 0.95 -12.47
C LEU A 100 2.87 2.38 -12.76
N LEU A 101 3.48 3.06 -11.79
CA LEU A 101 4.08 4.38 -12.02
C LEU A 101 5.21 4.37 -13.06
N THR A 102 5.94 3.26 -13.23
CA THR A 102 6.94 3.17 -14.31
C THR A 102 6.34 3.24 -15.71
N ARG A 103 5.05 2.91 -15.85
CA ARG A 103 4.30 3.08 -17.10
C ARG A 103 3.85 4.51 -17.31
N GLU A 104 3.69 5.26 -16.23
CA GLU A 104 3.39 6.70 -16.20
C GLU A 104 4.65 7.57 -16.37
N ARG A 105 5.69 7.04 -17.04
CA ARG A 105 6.98 7.70 -17.33
C ARG A 105 7.83 8.10 -16.12
N VAL A 106 7.52 7.58 -14.93
CA VAL A 106 8.37 7.73 -13.74
C VAL A 106 9.50 6.70 -13.81
N SER A 107 10.74 7.10 -13.53
CA SER A 107 11.85 6.13 -13.50
C SER A 107 11.63 5.06 -12.42
N GLY A 108 12.01 3.80 -12.68
CA GLY A 108 11.81 2.70 -11.73
C GLY A 108 12.46 2.95 -10.36
N ALA A 109 13.65 3.56 -10.36
CA ALA A 109 14.34 3.99 -9.15
C ALA A 109 13.56 5.05 -8.37
N LEU A 110 13.00 6.06 -9.03
CA LEU A 110 12.20 7.10 -8.37
C LEU A 110 10.86 6.55 -7.88
N SER A 111 10.20 5.67 -8.64
CA SER A 111 8.95 5.02 -8.21
C SER A 111 9.16 4.18 -6.95
N GLY A 112 10.20 3.34 -6.92
CA GLY A 112 10.52 2.53 -5.73
C GLY A 112 10.88 3.40 -4.53
N ALA A 113 11.74 4.40 -4.74
CA ALA A 113 12.15 5.33 -3.69
C ALA A 113 10.96 6.13 -3.13
N SER A 114 10.08 6.66 -3.98
CA SER A 114 8.93 7.45 -3.53
C SER A 114 7.90 6.59 -2.80
N THR A 115 7.69 5.34 -3.23
CA THR A 115 6.84 4.38 -2.51
C THR A 115 7.39 4.09 -1.11
N LEU A 116 8.71 3.86 -0.96
CA LEU A 116 9.32 3.62 0.36
C LEU A 116 9.21 4.82 1.29
N VAL A 117 9.43 6.04 0.76
CA VAL A 117 9.24 7.28 1.54
C VAL A 117 7.78 7.45 1.94
N ASP A 118 6.85 7.23 1.03
CA ASP A 118 5.42 7.36 1.30
C ASP A 118 4.93 6.34 2.33
N LEU A 119 5.44 5.10 2.29
CA LEU A 119 5.18 4.10 3.33
C LEU A 119 5.71 4.54 4.70
N MET A 120 6.92 5.10 4.74
CA MET A 120 7.50 5.64 5.98
C MET A 120 6.67 6.81 6.53
N VAL A 121 6.23 7.72 5.67
CA VAL A 121 5.40 8.86 6.06
C VAL A 121 4.02 8.40 6.55
N GLN A 122 3.38 7.43 5.87
CA GLN A 122 2.12 6.85 6.33
C GLN A 122 2.29 6.16 7.70
N ALA A 123 3.34 5.36 7.89
CA ALA A 123 3.60 4.70 9.17
C ALA A 123 3.87 5.71 10.30
N LEU A 124 4.64 6.77 10.04
CA LEU A 124 4.89 7.84 11.01
C LEU A 124 3.61 8.61 11.35
N THR A 125 2.83 9.00 10.34
CA THR A 125 1.61 9.77 10.57
C THR A 125 0.52 8.95 11.23
N GLN A 126 0.43 7.64 10.93
CA GLN A 126 -0.43 6.71 11.66
C GLN A 126 0.00 6.61 13.13
N PHE A 127 1.30 6.46 13.41
CA PHE A 127 1.82 6.45 14.78
C PHE A 127 1.45 7.73 15.55
N LEU A 128 1.63 8.89 14.92
CA LEU A 128 1.28 10.18 15.51
C LEU A 128 -0.24 10.32 15.72
N PHE A 129 -1.05 9.82 14.78
CA PHE A 129 -2.51 9.85 14.89
C PHE A 129 -3.00 8.95 16.02
N THR A 130 -2.46 7.74 16.15
CA THR A 130 -2.73 6.84 17.29
C THR A 130 -2.26 7.45 18.61
N LEU A 131 -1.09 8.11 18.64
CA LEU A 131 -0.61 8.81 19.83
C LEU A 131 -1.57 9.95 20.24
N ALA A 132 -2.05 10.73 19.28
CA ALA A 132 -3.05 11.77 19.52
C ALA A 132 -4.38 11.18 20.03
N GLY A 133 -4.85 10.09 19.42
CA GLY A 133 -6.03 9.35 19.87
C GLY A 133 -5.92 8.85 21.30
N LEU A 134 -4.79 8.23 21.67
CA LEU A 134 -4.54 7.82 23.04
C LEU A 134 -4.50 9.02 24.01
N GLY A 135 -3.86 10.13 23.60
CA GLY A 135 -3.82 11.35 24.40
C GLY A 135 -5.21 11.94 24.64
N ILE A 136 -6.06 11.97 23.61
CA ILE A 136 -7.46 12.41 23.72
C ILE A 136 -8.24 11.46 24.62
N LEU A 137 -8.07 10.14 24.46
CA LEU A 137 -8.73 9.14 25.31
C LEU A 137 -8.42 9.38 26.80
N VAL A 138 -7.14 9.58 27.14
CA VAL A 138 -6.72 9.87 28.52
C VAL A 138 -7.28 11.22 29.00
N ALA A 139 -7.29 12.24 28.13
CA ALA A 139 -7.84 13.56 28.47
C ALA A 139 -9.37 13.54 28.69
N LEU A 140 -10.08 12.61 28.06
CA LEU A 140 -11.51 12.36 28.28
C LEU A 140 -11.78 11.49 29.53
N GLY A 141 -10.75 11.17 30.31
CA GLY A 141 -10.86 10.34 31.51
C GLY A 141 -10.84 8.84 31.24
N GLY A 142 -10.48 8.42 30.03
CA GLY A 142 -10.32 7.01 29.69
C GLY A 142 -9.16 6.39 30.48
N ASP A 143 -9.41 5.24 31.10
CA ASP A 143 -8.46 4.48 31.89
C ASP A 143 -8.53 2.98 31.57
N GLY A 144 -7.85 2.16 32.39
CA GLY A 144 -7.95 0.70 32.30
C GLY A 144 -7.11 0.04 31.19
N PRO A 145 -7.45 -1.22 30.83
CA PRO A 145 -6.60 -2.06 29.98
C PRO A 145 -6.36 -1.48 28.59
N ILE A 146 -7.32 -0.75 28.03
CA ILE A 146 -7.22 -0.23 26.66
C ILE A 146 -6.11 0.83 26.55
N VAL A 147 -6.01 1.73 27.52
CA VAL A 147 -4.94 2.74 27.60
C VAL A 147 -3.59 2.06 27.75
N HIS A 148 -3.52 1.03 28.60
CA HIS A 148 -2.29 0.27 28.83
C HIS A 148 -1.80 -0.46 27.58
N TYR A 149 -2.66 -1.22 26.91
CA TYR A 149 -2.29 -2.01 25.74
C TYR A 149 -1.95 -1.14 24.52
N VAL A 150 -2.70 -0.06 24.29
CA VAL A 150 -2.37 0.90 23.23
C VAL A 150 -1.04 1.59 23.54
N GLY A 151 -0.82 1.99 24.80
CA GLY A 151 0.44 2.58 25.24
C GLY A 151 1.63 1.64 25.02
N LEU A 152 1.50 0.37 25.39
CA LEU A 152 2.50 -0.66 25.13
C LEU A 152 2.74 -0.84 23.63
N GLY A 153 1.67 -0.88 22.83
CA GLY A 153 1.75 -0.95 21.38
C GLY A 153 2.54 0.20 20.77
N LEU A 154 2.35 1.43 21.26
CA LEU A 154 3.13 2.60 20.85
C LEU A 154 4.60 2.51 21.27
N VAL A 155 4.89 2.03 22.49
CA VAL A 155 6.27 1.80 22.95
C VAL A 155 7.00 0.79 22.07
N VAL A 156 6.30 -0.24 21.57
CA VAL A 156 6.87 -1.22 20.62
C VAL A 156 6.96 -0.68 19.20
N ALA A 157 5.96 0.09 18.75
CA ALA A 157 5.92 0.65 17.40
C ALA A 157 7.00 1.71 17.16
N ALA A 158 7.33 2.53 18.17
CA ALA A 158 8.34 3.57 18.07
C ALA A 158 9.73 3.06 17.63
N PRO A 159 10.36 2.06 18.28
CA PRO A 159 11.64 1.51 17.83
C PRO A 159 11.51 0.79 16.48
N ALA A 160 10.39 0.14 16.17
CA ALA A 160 10.16 -0.47 14.86
C ALA A 160 10.15 0.59 13.74
N LEU A 161 9.52 1.73 13.99
CA LEU A 161 9.46 2.87 13.07
C LEU A 161 10.86 3.49 12.87
N VAL A 162 11.62 3.66 13.95
CA VAL A 162 13.02 4.12 13.89
C VAL A 162 13.88 3.12 13.10
N ALA A 163 13.75 1.83 13.37
CA ALA A 163 14.47 0.78 12.66
C ALA A 163 14.14 0.80 11.16
N PHE A 164 12.86 0.92 10.80
CA PHE A 164 12.43 1.02 9.41
C PHE A 164 13.04 2.25 8.72
N TYR A 165 13.03 3.41 9.37
CA TYR A 165 13.69 4.62 8.87
C TYR A 165 15.20 4.45 8.68
N LEU A 166 15.89 3.83 9.65
CA LEU A 166 17.34 3.59 9.59
C LEU A 166 17.71 2.59 8.48
N VAL A 167 16.89 1.54 8.29
CA VAL A 167 17.03 0.62 7.16
C VAL A 167 16.87 1.39 5.85
N GLN A 168 15.87 2.26 5.71
CA GLN A 168 15.74 3.05 4.49
C GLN A 168 16.94 3.99 4.25
N ARG A 169 17.50 4.61 5.29
CA ARG A 169 18.55 5.63 5.11
C ARG A 169 19.99 5.13 5.06
N ARG A 170 20.36 4.22 5.94
CA ARG A 170 21.76 3.85 6.22
C ARG A 170 22.07 2.43 5.82
N PHE A 171 21.23 1.48 6.23
CA PHE A 171 21.55 0.06 6.15
C PHE A 171 20.92 -0.67 4.96
N GLY A 172 19.94 -0.06 4.29
CA GLY A 172 19.11 -0.73 3.29
C GLY A 172 19.88 -1.12 2.04
N GLN A 173 20.82 -0.28 1.60
CA GLN A 173 21.71 -0.62 0.49
C GLN A 173 22.51 -1.89 0.81
N SER A 174 23.24 -1.90 1.93
CA SER A 174 24.09 -3.01 2.33
C SER A 174 23.29 -4.28 2.63
N LEU A 175 22.12 -4.17 3.26
CA LEU A 175 21.25 -5.32 3.54
C LEU A 175 20.69 -5.93 2.27
N LEU A 176 20.22 -5.09 1.33
CA LEU A 176 19.68 -5.58 0.07
C LEU A 176 20.77 -6.20 -0.80
N GLN A 177 21.97 -5.59 -0.84
CA GLN A 177 23.12 -6.15 -1.53
C GLN A 177 23.54 -7.50 -0.92
N ALA A 178 23.61 -7.62 0.41
CA ALA A 178 23.93 -8.88 1.09
C ALA A 178 22.88 -9.97 0.83
N ALA A 179 21.59 -9.61 0.82
CA ALA A 179 20.51 -10.53 0.46
C ALA A 179 20.64 -11.02 -0.98
N ILE A 180 20.91 -10.12 -1.94
CA ILE A 180 21.11 -10.48 -3.35
C ILE A 180 22.30 -11.44 -3.49
N ASN A 181 23.45 -11.13 -2.88
CA ASN A 181 24.66 -11.97 -2.91
C ASN A 181 24.42 -13.37 -2.33
N ARG A 182 23.52 -13.50 -1.35
CA ARG A 182 23.20 -14.79 -0.73
C ARG A 182 22.30 -15.68 -1.59
N PHE A 183 21.49 -15.09 -2.48
CA PHE A 183 20.45 -15.81 -3.23
C PHE A 183 20.66 -15.83 -4.76
N ALA A 184 21.54 -15.00 -5.32
CA ALA A 184 21.75 -14.91 -6.76
C ALA A 184 23.24 -15.10 -7.12
N GLY A 185 23.52 -15.95 -8.12
CA GLY A 185 24.85 -16.07 -8.71
C GLY A 185 24.98 -15.29 -10.03
N GLY A 186 25.99 -14.43 -10.13
CA GLY A 186 26.70 -14.00 -11.35
C GLY A 186 25.99 -13.06 -12.34
N ARG A 187 24.66 -12.92 -12.32
CA ARG A 187 23.91 -12.02 -13.23
C ARG A 187 23.69 -10.62 -12.64
N GLU A 188 24.75 -10.11 -12.01
CA GLU A 188 24.74 -9.27 -10.80
C GLU A 188 24.80 -7.75 -11.04
N TRP A 189 25.60 -7.27 -11.99
CA TRP A 189 25.97 -5.84 -12.03
C TRP A 189 24.81 -4.88 -12.33
N ARG A 190 23.87 -5.27 -13.21
CA ARG A 190 22.72 -4.42 -13.58
C ARG A 190 21.70 -4.27 -12.45
N ILE A 191 21.57 -5.26 -11.58
CA ILE A 191 20.64 -5.21 -10.44
C ILE A 191 21.24 -4.33 -9.35
N PHE A 192 22.54 -4.48 -9.07
CA PHE A 192 23.24 -3.62 -8.12
C PHE A 192 23.18 -2.14 -8.53
N GLY A 193 23.48 -1.82 -9.79
CA GLY A 193 23.35 -0.43 -10.28
C GLY A 193 21.93 0.13 -10.14
N ALA A 194 20.88 -0.67 -10.37
CA ALA A 194 19.50 -0.23 -10.19
C ALA A 194 19.14 0.01 -8.70
N VAL A 195 19.65 -0.82 -7.80
CA VAL A 195 19.50 -0.66 -6.35
C VAL A 195 20.21 0.59 -5.87
N ASP A 196 21.43 0.84 -6.32
CA ASP A 196 22.22 1.99 -5.92
C ASP A 196 21.53 3.30 -6.32
N VAL A 197 21.07 3.39 -7.57
CA VAL A 197 20.31 4.54 -8.08
C VAL A 197 19.02 4.74 -7.30
N MET A 198 18.30 3.66 -6.94
CA MET A 198 17.08 3.77 -6.11
C MET A 198 17.38 4.38 -4.74
N PHE A 199 18.40 3.91 -4.05
CA PHE A 199 18.77 4.44 -2.74
C PHE A 199 19.37 5.85 -2.80
N GLU A 200 20.04 6.21 -3.89
CA GLU A 200 20.44 7.59 -4.15
C GLU A 200 19.21 8.50 -4.31
N ARG A 201 18.22 8.08 -5.10
CA ARG A 201 16.93 8.80 -5.20
C ARG A 201 16.25 8.90 -3.84
N LEU A 202 16.23 7.82 -3.05
CA LEU A 202 15.66 7.79 -1.70
C LEU A 202 16.30 8.83 -0.77
N ARG A 203 17.64 8.92 -0.76
CA ARG A 203 18.36 9.96 -0.01
C ARG A 203 18.01 11.36 -0.49
N GLY A 204 17.93 11.57 -1.80
CA GLY A 204 17.52 12.84 -2.39
C GLY A 204 16.10 13.26 -2.01
N LEU A 205 15.17 12.30 -1.91
CA LEU A 205 13.81 12.56 -1.41
C LEU A 205 13.83 13.04 0.05
N TYR A 206 14.57 12.33 0.92
CA TYR A 206 14.69 12.72 2.33
C TYR A 206 15.47 14.02 2.56
N ALA A 207 16.36 14.42 1.65
CA ALA A 207 17.10 15.68 1.76
C ALA A 207 16.17 16.91 1.63
N ALA A 208 15.06 16.77 0.89
CA ALA A 208 14.07 17.83 0.70
C ALA A 208 13.08 17.91 1.87
N ARG A 209 13.58 18.33 3.05
CA ARG A 209 12.81 18.38 4.31
C ARG A 209 11.45 19.04 4.18
N GLY A 210 11.35 20.16 3.45
CA GLY A 210 10.08 20.85 3.21
C GLY A 210 9.02 19.95 2.56
N ARG A 211 9.39 19.15 1.54
CA ARG A 211 8.43 18.23 0.90
C ARG A 211 8.00 17.11 1.82
N ILE A 212 8.93 16.58 2.63
CA ILE A 212 8.62 15.54 3.62
C ILE A 212 7.67 16.08 4.69
N LEU A 213 7.92 17.29 5.21
CA LEU A 213 7.02 17.94 6.17
C LEU A 213 5.64 18.21 5.57
N THR A 214 5.58 18.66 4.30
CA THR A 214 4.30 18.81 3.60
C THR A 214 3.59 17.46 3.45
N ALA A 215 4.29 16.39 3.05
CA ALA A 215 3.70 15.06 2.93
C ALA A 215 3.19 14.53 4.28
N ILE A 216 3.93 14.74 5.38
CA ILE A 216 3.49 14.43 6.74
C ILE A 216 2.22 15.18 7.09
N GLY A 217 2.17 16.50 6.85
CA GLY A 217 0.97 17.31 7.10
C GLY A 217 -0.22 16.89 6.25
N THR A 218 0.00 16.56 4.96
CA THR A 218 -1.05 16.07 4.06
C THR A 218 -1.61 14.74 4.54
N HIS A 219 -0.77 13.79 4.93
CA HIS A 219 -1.23 12.49 5.44
C HIS A 219 -1.90 12.60 6.82
N LEU A 220 -1.41 13.45 7.73
CA LEU A 220 -2.10 13.75 8.99
C LEU A 220 -3.51 14.29 8.76
N PHE A 221 -3.68 15.21 7.82
CA PHE A 221 -5.02 15.68 7.46
C PHE A 221 -5.87 14.56 6.84
N GLY A 222 -5.26 13.66 6.06
CA GLY A 222 -5.91 12.46 5.55
C GLY A 222 -6.47 11.54 6.65
N TRP A 223 -5.76 11.37 7.76
CA TRP A 223 -6.27 10.62 8.92
C TRP A 223 -7.49 11.28 9.57
N ILE A 224 -7.52 12.62 9.62
CA ILE A 224 -8.71 13.36 10.06
C ILE A 224 -9.89 13.16 9.10
N ILE A 225 -9.65 13.09 7.78
CA ILE A 225 -10.69 12.74 6.81
C ILE A 225 -11.26 11.34 7.11
N GLY A 226 -10.40 10.37 7.42
CA GLY A 226 -10.83 9.01 7.79
C GLY A 226 -11.72 8.96 9.03
N THR A 227 -11.58 9.91 9.96
CA THR A 227 -12.42 10.01 11.17
C THR A 227 -13.89 10.23 10.84
N PHE A 228 -14.19 10.91 9.73
CA PHE A 228 -15.58 11.14 9.31
C PHE A 228 -16.33 9.83 9.05
N GLU A 229 -15.66 8.74 8.70
CA GLU A 229 -16.34 7.45 8.53
C GLU A 229 -17.01 6.98 9.83
N VAL A 230 -16.28 7.03 10.94
CA VAL A 230 -16.79 6.63 12.26
C VAL A 230 -17.85 7.60 12.73
N TRP A 231 -17.55 8.90 12.62
CA TRP A 231 -18.46 9.94 13.08
C TRP A 231 -19.80 9.92 12.32
N ILE A 232 -19.77 9.85 10.99
CA ILE A 232 -20.97 9.78 10.15
C ILE A 232 -21.76 8.50 10.45
N ALA A 233 -21.10 7.34 10.46
CA ALA A 233 -21.78 6.07 10.69
C ALA A 233 -22.54 6.07 12.02
N LEU A 234 -21.87 6.41 13.12
CA LEU A 234 -22.46 6.38 14.46
C LEU A 234 -23.58 7.43 14.61
N ARG A 235 -23.41 8.64 14.05
CA ARG A 235 -24.45 9.68 14.07
C ARG A 235 -25.71 9.26 13.32
N PHE A 236 -25.57 8.63 12.17
CA PHE A 236 -26.71 8.13 11.41
C PHE A 236 -27.38 6.92 12.07
N MET A 237 -26.65 6.15 12.87
CA MET A 237 -27.20 5.08 13.71
C MET A 237 -27.87 5.61 15.00
N GLY A 238 -27.93 6.93 15.21
CA GLY A 238 -28.58 7.56 16.35
C GLY A 238 -27.70 7.74 17.60
N TYR A 239 -26.39 7.49 17.50
CA TYR A 239 -25.46 7.70 18.62
C TYR A 239 -24.87 9.12 18.59
N GLU A 240 -24.98 9.85 19.70
CA GLU A 240 -24.46 11.21 19.85
C GLU A 240 -22.96 11.24 20.16
N VAL A 241 -22.15 10.75 19.22
CA VAL A 241 -20.70 10.69 19.38
C VAL A 241 -20.07 12.03 18.97
N GLY A 242 -19.26 12.57 19.87
CA GLY A 242 -18.46 13.77 19.64
C GLY A 242 -17.36 13.51 18.59
N PHE A 243 -16.88 14.58 17.94
CA PHE A 243 -15.82 14.43 16.93
C PHE A 243 -14.52 13.92 17.55
N LEU A 244 -14.18 14.32 18.78
CA LEU A 244 -13.00 13.83 19.49
C LEU A 244 -13.08 12.34 19.82
N GLU A 245 -14.26 11.85 20.21
CA GLU A 245 -14.49 10.42 20.47
C GLU A 245 -14.33 9.61 19.18
N ALA A 246 -14.84 10.13 18.06
CA ALA A 246 -14.63 9.53 16.75
C ALA A 246 -13.14 9.50 16.35
N ILE A 247 -12.35 10.54 16.69
CA ILE A 247 -10.88 10.53 16.50
C ILE A 247 -10.26 9.39 17.30
N VAL A 248 -10.65 9.21 18.57
CA VAL A 248 -10.14 8.12 19.41
C VAL A 248 -10.47 6.77 18.76
N ILE A 249 -11.73 6.54 18.41
CA ILE A 249 -12.17 5.27 17.82
C ILE A 249 -11.43 5.00 16.51
N GLU A 250 -11.37 5.96 15.58
CA GLU A 250 -10.72 5.76 14.28
C GLU A 250 -9.20 5.54 14.43
N SER A 251 -8.52 6.39 15.19
CA SER A 251 -7.05 6.32 15.33
C SER A 251 -6.58 5.03 15.97
N LEU A 252 -7.31 4.53 16.97
CA LEU A 252 -6.99 3.28 17.66
C LEU A 252 -7.45 2.06 16.85
N ALA A 253 -8.58 2.13 16.14
CA ALA A 253 -9.01 1.07 15.23
C ALA A 253 -8.00 0.86 14.07
N GLN A 254 -7.45 1.94 13.51
CA GLN A 254 -6.39 1.85 12.51
C GLN A 254 -5.10 1.25 13.09
N ALA A 255 -4.79 1.52 14.38
CA ALA A 255 -3.67 0.88 15.06
C ALA A 255 -3.86 -0.63 15.21
N VAL A 256 -5.08 -1.07 15.58
CA VAL A 256 -5.44 -2.49 15.65
C VAL A 256 -5.32 -3.15 14.28
N ARG A 257 -5.84 -2.51 13.22
CA ARG A 257 -5.70 -2.97 11.83
C ARG A 257 -4.24 -3.11 11.41
N GLY A 258 -3.40 -2.14 11.78
CA GLY A 258 -1.96 -2.17 11.53
C GLY A 258 -1.24 -3.27 12.31
N ALA A 259 -1.57 -3.48 13.59
CA ALA A 259 -1.00 -4.57 14.40
C ALA A 259 -1.41 -5.95 13.87
N ALA A 260 -2.60 -6.06 13.29
CA ALA A 260 -3.12 -7.26 12.66
C ALA A 260 -2.69 -7.43 11.19
N PHE A 261 -1.63 -6.74 10.72
CA PHE A 261 -1.20 -6.78 9.31
C PHE A 261 -0.91 -8.20 8.77
N ALA A 262 -0.49 -9.11 9.65
CA ALA A 262 -0.22 -10.51 9.31
C ALA A 262 -1.50 -11.36 9.19
N VAL A 263 -2.62 -10.89 9.72
CA VAL A 263 -3.92 -11.56 9.64
C VAL A 263 -4.65 -11.08 8.38
N PRO A 264 -4.93 -11.96 7.40
CA PRO A 264 -5.67 -11.57 6.19
C PRO A 264 -7.03 -10.95 6.53
N GLY A 265 -7.27 -9.73 6.04
CA GLY A 265 -8.48 -8.95 6.36
C GLY A 265 -8.60 -8.47 7.81
N ALA A 266 -7.60 -8.77 8.66
CA ALA A 266 -7.61 -8.54 10.10
C ALA A 266 -8.93 -8.94 10.79
N LEU A 267 -9.51 -10.06 10.33
CA LEU A 267 -10.79 -10.58 10.81
C LEU A 267 -10.70 -10.98 12.28
N GLY A 268 -11.73 -10.63 13.05
CA GLY A 268 -11.80 -10.82 14.49
C GLY A 268 -11.06 -9.74 15.27
N ALA A 269 -9.88 -9.31 14.80
CA ALA A 269 -9.13 -8.23 15.42
C ALA A 269 -9.81 -6.87 15.22
N GLN A 270 -10.29 -6.57 14.01
CA GLN A 270 -10.99 -5.30 13.73
C GLN A 270 -12.32 -5.21 14.47
N GLU A 271 -13.12 -6.28 14.44
CA GLU A 271 -14.42 -6.35 15.08
C GLU A 271 -14.30 -6.29 16.60
N GLY A 272 -13.42 -7.13 17.19
CA GLY A 272 -13.17 -7.12 18.63
C GLY A 272 -12.55 -5.80 19.11
N GLY A 273 -11.61 -5.24 18.33
CA GLY A 273 -11.01 -3.95 18.63
C GLY A 273 -12.02 -2.80 18.61
N LEU A 274 -12.90 -2.75 17.59
CA LEU A 274 -13.97 -1.75 17.52
C LEU A 274 -14.97 -1.90 18.66
N ILE A 275 -15.38 -3.13 19.02
CA ILE A 275 -16.27 -3.35 20.18
C ILE A 275 -15.62 -2.82 21.46
N ALA A 276 -14.35 -3.15 21.71
CA ALA A 276 -13.64 -2.70 22.90
C ALA A 276 -13.50 -1.16 22.94
N LEU A 277 -13.20 -0.53 21.80
CA LEU A 277 -13.06 0.92 21.69
C LEU A 277 -14.40 1.65 21.85
N CYS A 278 -15.46 1.13 21.24
CA CYS A 278 -16.80 1.70 21.30
C CYS A 278 -17.40 1.57 22.71
N ALA A 279 -17.12 0.47 23.42
CA ALA A 279 -17.58 0.25 24.79
C ALA A 279 -17.09 1.32 25.77
N VAL A 280 -15.90 1.91 25.54
CA VAL A 280 -15.37 3.03 26.33
C VAL A 280 -16.31 4.24 26.31
N PHE A 281 -17.01 4.45 25.19
CA PHE A 281 -17.95 5.55 24.99
C PHE A 281 -19.41 5.13 25.18
N GLY A 282 -19.66 3.97 25.81
CA GLY A 282 -21.00 3.46 26.07
C GLY A 282 -21.75 2.99 24.82
N ILE A 283 -21.06 2.79 23.70
CA ILE A 283 -21.66 2.29 22.46
C ILE A 283 -21.75 0.76 22.56
N PRO A 284 -22.94 0.17 22.37
CA PRO A 284 -23.16 -1.26 22.53
C PRO A 284 -22.46 -2.06 21.42
N ALA A 285 -22.17 -3.33 21.70
CA ALA A 285 -21.40 -4.20 20.80
C ALA A 285 -22.09 -4.37 19.45
N GLU A 286 -23.42 -4.42 19.42
CA GLU A 286 -24.23 -4.52 18.21
C GLU A 286 -24.00 -3.32 17.28
N ALA A 287 -23.90 -2.11 17.85
CA ALA A 287 -23.62 -0.90 17.09
C ALA A 287 -22.16 -0.85 16.62
N ALA A 288 -21.21 -1.28 17.46
CA ALA A 288 -19.81 -1.38 17.06
C ALA A 288 -19.60 -2.39 15.92
N LEU A 289 -20.32 -3.51 15.94
CA LEU A 289 -20.35 -4.49 14.85
C LEU A 289 -20.96 -3.91 13.58
N ALA A 290 -22.09 -3.20 13.68
CA ALA A 290 -22.69 -2.52 12.53
C ALA A 290 -21.74 -1.47 11.92
N LEU A 291 -21.06 -0.67 12.75
CA LEU A 291 -20.00 0.25 12.30
C LEU A 291 -18.89 -0.48 11.55
N SER A 292 -18.40 -1.61 12.09
CA SER A 292 -17.39 -2.44 11.43
C SER A 292 -17.85 -2.93 10.05
N LEU A 293 -19.11 -3.38 9.93
CA LEU A 293 -19.71 -3.82 8.66
C LEU A 293 -19.85 -2.69 7.65
N ILE A 294 -20.26 -1.48 8.09
CA ILE A 294 -20.36 -0.30 7.22
C ILE A 294 -18.98 0.12 6.71
N LYS A 295 -17.95 0.15 7.57
CA LYS A 295 -16.57 0.43 7.15
C LYS A 295 -16.05 -0.62 6.17
N ARG A 296 -16.39 -1.90 6.39
CA ARG A 296 -16.06 -2.98 5.46
C ARG A 296 -16.78 -2.82 4.12
N LEU A 297 -18.04 -2.42 4.10
CA LEU A 297 -18.73 -2.10 2.87
C LEU A 297 -18.03 -0.98 2.10
N ALA A 298 -17.56 0.07 2.78
CA ALA A 298 -16.78 1.13 2.15
C ALA A 298 -15.44 0.64 1.60
N ASP A 299 -14.74 -0.22 2.34
CA ASP A 299 -13.53 -0.91 1.88
C ASP A 299 -13.79 -1.70 0.57
N LEU A 300 -14.91 -2.42 0.49
CA LEU A 300 -15.31 -3.17 -0.70
C LEU A 300 -15.73 -2.26 -1.87
N ALA A 301 -16.54 -1.24 -1.59
CA ALA A 301 -17.07 -0.30 -2.58
C ALA A 301 -15.97 0.51 -3.25
N VAL A 302 -14.86 0.79 -2.55
CA VAL A 302 -13.67 1.45 -3.10
C VAL A 302 -12.68 0.44 -3.67
N GLY A 303 -12.49 -0.70 -3.02
CA GLY A 303 -11.51 -1.71 -3.39
C GLY A 303 -11.83 -2.45 -4.70
N LEU A 304 -13.10 -2.81 -4.94
CA LEU A 304 -13.51 -3.55 -6.14
C LEU A 304 -13.28 -2.75 -7.43
N PRO A 305 -13.74 -1.48 -7.55
CA PRO A 305 -13.39 -0.63 -8.69
C PRO A 305 -11.89 -0.43 -8.84
N SER A 306 -11.14 -0.40 -7.73
CA SER A 306 -9.68 -0.28 -7.76
C SER A 306 -8.99 -1.50 -8.36
N LEU A 307 -9.48 -2.72 -8.09
CA LEU A 307 -8.98 -3.93 -8.75
C LEU A 307 -9.35 -3.98 -10.24
N MET A 308 -10.55 -3.49 -10.61
CA MET A 308 -10.95 -3.34 -12.01
C MET A 308 -10.04 -2.34 -12.73
N LEU A 309 -9.74 -1.21 -12.09
CA LEU A 309 -8.81 -0.21 -12.58
C LEU A 309 -7.40 -0.80 -12.76
N TRP A 310 -6.92 -1.61 -11.80
CA TRP A 310 -5.65 -2.32 -11.95
C TRP A 310 -5.65 -3.22 -13.20
N HIS A 311 -6.74 -3.98 -13.40
CA HIS A 311 -6.87 -4.84 -14.57
C HIS A 311 -6.87 -4.05 -15.89
N ALA A 312 -7.59 -2.92 -15.94
CA ALA A 312 -7.61 -2.02 -17.09
C ALA A 312 -6.20 -1.44 -17.40
N MET A 313 -5.53 -0.89 -16.38
CA MET A 313 -4.16 -0.34 -16.51
C MET A 313 -3.11 -1.38 -16.94
N GLU A 314 -3.35 -2.66 -16.64
CA GLU A 314 -2.50 -3.77 -17.11
C GLU A 314 -2.84 -4.24 -18.52
N ASN A 315 -4.05 -3.99 -19.02
CA ASN A 315 -4.52 -4.37 -20.34
C ASN A 315 -4.27 -3.30 -21.41
N GLU A 316 -4.34 -2.02 -21.08
CA GLU A 316 -4.02 -0.90 -21.98
C GLU A 316 -2.53 -0.79 -22.31
N ALA A 317 -1.67 -1.55 -21.60
CA ALA A 317 -0.24 -1.55 -21.82
C ALA A 317 0.15 -2.32 -23.10
N ASP A 318 0.59 -1.57 -24.11
CA ASP A 318 1.15 -2.02 -25.40
C ASP A 318 2.11 -3.23 -25.27
N PRO A 319 1.86 -4.36 -25.98
CA PRO A 319 2.72 -5.54 -26.01
C PRO A 319 4.18 -5.28 -26.44
N GLY A 320 4.45 -4.15 -27.11
CA GLY A 320 5.75 -3.85 -27.72
C GLY A 320 6.81 -3.21 -26.82
N ARG A 321 6.46 -2.75 -25.61
CA ARG A 321 7.45 -2.11 -24.70
C ARG A 321 7.96 -3.11 -23.66
N PRO A 322 9.25 -3.52 -23.69
CA PRO A 322 9.82 -4.29 -22.59
C PRO A 322 9.75 -3.45 -21.32
N ALA A 323 8.92 -3.89 -20.37
CA ALA A 323 8.87 -3.30 -19.04
C ALA A 323 10.26 -3.46 -18.39
N ALA A 324 11.08 -2.43 -18.41
CA ALA A 324 12.30 -2.35 -17.63
C ALA A 324 11.91 -2.17 -16.16
N GLY A 325 11.56 -3.27 -15.51
CA GLY A 325 11.16 -3.31 -14.11
C GLY A 325 11.36 -4.71 -13.54
N ILE A 326 11.40 -4.80 -12.21
CA ILE A 326 11.73 -6.00 -11.43
C ILE A 326 10.95 -7.25 -11.90
N GLY A 327 9.69 -7.09 -12.35
CA GLY A 327 8.88 -8.18 -12.91
C GLY A 327 9.32 -8.74 -14.27
N ALA A 328 10.15 -8.04 -15.06
CA ALA A 328 10.82 -8.61 -16.23
C ALA A 328 12.06 -9.41 -15.84
N ALA A 329 12.79 -8.97 -14.81
CA ALA A 329 13.89 -9.73 -14.23
C ALA A 329 13.41 -11.04 -13.60
N LEU A 330 12.29 -11.02 -12.87
CA LEU A 330 11.68 -12.22 -12.28
C LEU A 330 11.14 -13.20 -13.34
N ARG A 331 10.57 -12.69 -14.45
CA ARG A 331 10.12 -13.56 -15.56
C ARG A 331 11.28 -14.15 -16.36
N ALA A 332 12.39 -13.44 -16.46
CA ALA A 332 13.63 -13.99 -17.03
C ALA A 332 14.25 -15.05 -16.10
N TRP A 333 14.09 -14.90 -14.77
CA TRP A 333 14.54 -15.85 -13.76
C TRP A 333 13.71 -17.15 -13.73
N MET A 334 12.39 -17.07 -13.97
CA MET A 334 11.50 -18.24 -14.00
C MET A 334 11.55 -19.05 -15.32
N ARG A 335 12.28 -18.63 -16.35
CA ARG A 335 12.40 -19.41 -17.59
C ARG A 335 13.42 -20.56 -17.41
N PRO A 336 13.05 -21.82 -17.67
CA PRO A 336 13.98 -22.95 -17.67
C PRO A 336 15.14 -22.73 -18.65
N ARG A 337 16.37 -23.12 -18.24
CA ARG A 337 17.63 -22.85 -18.95
C ARG A 337 17.69 -23.40 -20.38
N ASP A 338 16.89 -24.40 -20.72
CA ASP A 338 17.10 -25.22 -21.92
C ASP A 338 16.64 -24.56 -23.24
N THR A 339 15.86 -23.48 -23.17
CA THR A 339 15.36 -22.82 -24.40
C THR A 339 16.33 -21.80 -25.00
N GLN A 340 17.36 -21.38 -24.27
CA GLN A 340 18.31 -20.36 -24.77
C GLN A 340 19.47 -20.95 -25.59
N LEU A 341 19.75 -22.25 -25.49
CA LEU A 341 20.88 -22.88 -26.19
C LEU A 341 20.54 -23.42 -27.59
N ARG A 342 19.26 -23.48 -27.98
CA ARG A 342 18.83 -24.05 -29.28
C ARG A 342 18.66 -23.05 -30.42
N GLN A 343 18.88 -21.75 -30.19
CA GLN A 343 18.61 -20.69 -31.20
C GLN A 343 19.81 -19.82 -31.56
N ALA A 344 21.04 -20.25 -31.28
CA ALA A 344 22.20 -19.62 -31.90
C ALA A 344 22.43 -20.27 -33.27
N PRO A 345 22.28 -19.55 -34.41
CA PRO A 345 22.75 -20.05 -35.69
C PRO A 345 24.28 -20.15 -35.62
N MET A 346 24.82 -21.35 -35.91
CA MET A 346 26.25 -21.58 -36.02
C MET A 346 26.83 -20.66 -37.10
N PRO A 347 27.84 -19.81 -36.81
CA PRO A 347 28.49 -19.03 -37.85
C PRO A 347 29.28 -19.96 -38.77
N ALA A 348 28.93 -19.96 -40.05
CA ALA A 348 29.69 -20.60 -41.11
C ALA A 348 31.02 -19.84 -41.30
N TYR A 349 32.13 -20.44 -40.86
CA TYR A 349 33.46 -19.96 -41.19
C TYR A 349 33.80 -20.35 -42.64
N GLY A 350 33.57 -19.43 -43.57
CA GLY A 350 34.11 -19.50 -44.92
C GLY A 350 35.49 -18.86 -44.98
N TYR A 351 36.52 -19.65 -45.32
CA TYR A 351 37.87 -19.17 -45.59
C TYR A 351 37.87 -18.26 -46.82
N ALA A 352 38.22 -16.99 -46.66
CA ALA A 352 38.57 -16.09 -47.76
C ALA A 352 40.05 -16.28 -48.09
N ALA A 353 40.35 -16.63 -49.35
CA ALA A 353 41.70 -16.69 -49.88
C ALA A 353 42.31 -15.28 -50.01
N ALA A 354 43.58 -15.14 -49.62
CA ALA A 354 44.35 -13.90 -49.71
C ALA A 354 44.67 -13.54 -51.17
N PRO A 355 44.74 -12.25 -51.54
CA PRO A 355 45.15 -11.83 -52.87
C PRO A 355 46.67 -11.91 -53.00
N ALA A 356 47.14 -12.46 -54.12
CA ALA A 356 48.54 -12.44 -54.52
C ALA A 356 48.86 -11.09 -55.18
N ASP A 357 49.58 -10.22 -54.47
CA ASP A 357 50.19 -9.03 -55.06
C ASP A 357 51.45 -9.43 -55.82
N GLY A 358 51.46 -9.13 -57.11
CA GLY A 358 52.63 -9.21 -57.97
C GLY A 358 53.59 -8.05 -57.74
N LYS A 359 54.89 -8.36 -57.75
CA LYS A 359 55.94 -7.44 -58.19
C LYS A 359 56.76 -8.16 -59.26
N GLY A 360 56.80 -7.57 -60.45
CA GLY A 360 57.77 -7.93 -61.49
C GLY A 360 59.02 -7.08 -61.37
N GLU A 361 60.17 -7.70 -61.58
CA GLU A 361 61.25 -7.35 -62.51
C GLU A 361 62.36 -8.40 -62.42
#